data_AF-A0A5C6DYA9-F1
#
_entry.id   AF-A0A5C6DYA9-F1
#
_cell.length_a   1.000
_cell.length_b   1.000
_cell.length_c   1.000
_cell.angle_alpha   90.00
_cell.angle_beta   90.00
_cell.angle_gamma   90.00
#
_symmetry.space_group_name_H-M   'P 1'
#
loop_
_entity.id
_entity.type
_entity.pdbx_description
1 polymer ?
#
loop_
_entity_poly.entity_id
_entity_poly.type
_entity_poly.pdbx_seq_one_letter_code
_entity_poly.pdbx_strand_id
1 'polypeptide(L)'
;MAFYGLTRAFVANILQTALQGEVVSQVLEGQRRFDLLIRLEEEYRTDYKNLGRLRIDLPSDNDHKSRGQIELREVAEISEGTGPNAVNRENARRRIVIRCNTDGHDLASAVEEIKQKLDQQVMYSLIMSIATSDPLEVQMYKQAIPPDAGIVHITVEVHQDRLAR
;
A
#
# COMPACT_ATOMS: atom_id res chain seq x y z
N MET A 1 4.76 18.43 -20.04
CA MET A 1 5.73 17.33 -20.24
C MET A 1 6.30 17.30 -21.65
N ALA A 2 5.51 17.04 -22.70
CA ALA A 2 6.01 16.93 -24.08
C ALA A 2 6.70 18.22 -24.60
N PHE A 3 6.17 19.39 -24.24
CA PHE A 3 6.80 20.69 -24.53
C PHE A 3 8.23 20.83 -23.99
N TYR A 4 8.49 20.23 -22.82
CA TYR A 4 9.80 20.23 -22.16
C TYR A 4 10.68 19.03 -22.56
N GLY A 5 10.23 18.17 -23.48
CA GLY A 5 10.96 16.96 -23.87
C GLY A 5 11.05 15.89 -22.78
N LEU A 6 10.19 15.96 -21.76
CA LEU A 6 10.24 15.04 -20.61
C LEU A 6 9.35 13.81 -20.83
N THR A 7 9.88 12.64 -20.48
CA THR A 7 9.10 11.40 -20.40
C THR A 7 8.55 11.19 -18.99
N ARG A 8 7.46 10.41 -18.87
CA ARG A 8 6.89 10.05 -17.57
C ARG A 8 7.89 9.30 -16.69
N ALA A 9 8.63 8.37 -17.29
CA ALA A 9 9.65 7.58 -16.61
C ALA A 9 10.76 8.45 -16.03
N PHE A 10 11.21 9.46 -16.77
CA PHE A 10 12.22 10.41 -16.29
C PHE A 10 11.76 11.16 -15.04
N VAL A 11 10.56 11.73 -15.06
CA VAL A 11 10.00 12.45 -13.90
C VAL A 11 9.79 11.52 -12.70
N ALA A 12 9.31 10.29 -12.94
CA ALA A 12 9.11 9.30 -11.90
C ALA A 12 10.44 8.88 -11.23
N ASN A 13 11.51 8.68 -12.02
CA ASN A 13 12.82 8.30 -11.49
C ASN A 13 13.44 9.41 -10.62
N ILE A 14 13.29 10.67 -11.02
CA ILE A 14 13.73 11.81 -10.20
C ILE A 14 12.98 11.84 -8.88
N LEU A 15 11.66 11.64 -8.91
CA LEU A 15 10.85 11.59 -7.68
C LEU A 15 11.24 10.43 -6.77
N GLN A 16 11.48 9.26 -7.33
CA GLN A 16 11.93 8.10 -6.57
C GLN A 16 13.28 8.36 -5.90
N THR A 17 14.23 8.91 -6.64
CA THR A 17 15.57 9.27 -6.11
C THR A 17 15.46 10.34 -5.02
N ALA A 18 14.65 11.36 -5.25
CA ALA A 18 14.43 12.44 -4.31
C ALA A 18 13.80 11.95 -3.00
N LEU A 19 12.77 11.09 -3.07
CA LEU A 19 11.97 10.68 -1.91
C LEU A 19 12.49 9.41 -1.22
N GLN A 20 12.80 8.37 -1.99
CA GLN A 20 13.21 7.07 -1.45
C GLN A 20 14.74 6.97 -1.33
N GLY A 21 15.45 7.73 -2.16
CA GLY A 21 16.90 7.69 -2.27
C GLY A 21 17.40 6.68 -3.28
N GLU A 22 18.59 6.95 -3.81
CA GLU A 22 19.31 6.07 -4.72
C GLU A 22 20.71 5.79 -4.18
N VAL A 23 21.09 4.51 -4.17
CA VAL A 23 22.47 4.11 -3.84
C VAL A 23 23.33 4.34 -5.08
N VAL A 24 24.17 5.37 -5.02
CA VAL A 24 25.02 5.77 -6.16
C VAL A 24 26.38 5.08 -6.14
N SER A 25 26.80 4.56 -4.98
CA SER A 25 28.09 3.90 -4.83
C SER A 25 28.15 3.12 -3.52
N GLN A 26 29.21 2.33 -3.34
CA GLN A 26 29.54 1.65 -2.10
C GLN A 26 30.96 2.01 -1.68
N VAL A 27 31.13 2.37 -0.40
CA VAL A 27 32.44 2.65 0.20
C VAL A 27 32.84 1.46 1.05
N LEU A 28 34.10 1.05 0.89
CA LEU A 28 34.74 0.02 1.70
C LEU A 28 35.54 0.68 2.82
N GLU A 29 35.26 0.29 4.06
CA GLU A 29 36.05 0.69 5.22
C GLU A 29 36.51 -0.57 5.94
N GLY A 30 37.79 -0.93 5.74
CA GLY A 30 38.34 -2.21 6.19
C GLY A 30 37.63 -3.40 5.53
N GLN A 31 36.92 -4.20 6.34
CA GLN A 31 36.12 -5.34 5.88
C GLN A 31 34.61 -5.01 5.77
N ARG A 32 34.20 -3.78 6.06
CA ARG A 32 32.78 -3.36 6.00
C ARG A 32 32.50 -2.63 4.69
N ARG A 33 31.28 -2.83 4.18
CA ARG A 33 30.74 -2.12 3.01
C ARG A 33 29.60 -1.22 3.45
N PHE A 34 29.62 0.02 3.00
CA PHE A 34 28.59 1.02 3.27
C PHE A 34 28.04 1.55 1.95
N ASP A 35 26.72 1.67 1.86
CA ASP A 35 26.06 2.28 0.72
C ASP A 35 26.13 3.81 0.82
N LEU A 36 26.53 4.48 -0.27
CA LEU A 36 26.40 5.92 -0.43
C LEU A 36 25.04 6.22 -1.04
N LEU A 37 24.15 6.79 -0.23
CA LEU A 37 22.76 7.11 -0.59
C LEU A 37 22.61 8.61 -0.86
N ILE A 38 22.04 8.96 -2.01
CA ILE A 38 21.58 10.32 -2.30
C ILE A 38 20.07 10.37 -2.16
N ARG A 39 19.55 11.34 -1.42
CA ARG A 39 18.11 11.63 -1.26
C ARG A 39 17.90 13.04 -0.77
N LEU A 40 16.66 13.55 -0.84
CA LEU A 40 16.29 14.80 -0.19
C LEU A 40 16.35 14.68 1.33
N GLU A 41 16.64 15.82 1.97
CA GLU A 41 16.52 15.98 3.42
C GLU A 41 15.07 15.72 3.88
N GLU A 42 14.91 15.27 5.12
CA GLU A 42 13.62 14.80 5.66
C GLU A 42 12.51 15.86 5.53
N GLU A 43 12.84 17.12 5.81
CA GLU A 43 11.90 18.25 5.78
C GLU A 43 11.18 18.37 4.42
N TYR A 44 11.92 18.17 3.33
CA TYR A 44 11.36 18.21 1.97
C TYR A 44 10.62 16.94 1.57
N ARG A 45 10.83 15.82 2.26
CA ARG A 45 10.13 14.54 2.01
C ARG A 45 8.78 14.46 2.71
N THR A 46 8.65 15.11 3.87
CA THR A 46 7.40 15.16 4.64
C THR A 46 6.48 16.31 4.21
N ASP A 47 7.01 17.31 3.51
CA ASP A 47 6.25 18.46 3.04
C ASP A 47 5.68 18.24 1.62
N TYR A 48 4.65 17.39 1.54
CA TYR A 48 3.96 17.11 0.29
C TYR A 48 3.29 18.35 -0.34
N LYS A 49 2.98 19.38 0.47
CA LYS A 49 2.40 20.65 -0.01
C LYS A 49 3.41 21.44 -0.83
N ASN A 50 4.69 21.38 -0.47
CA ASN A 50 5.77 22.04 -1.19
C ASN A 50 6.51 21.14 -2.19
N LEU A 51 6.17 19.85 -2.29
CA LEU A 51 6.72 18.93 -3.29
C LEU A 51 6.58 19.45 -4.73
N GLY A 52 5.54 20.25 -5.00
CA GLY A 52 5.35 20.90 -6.30
C GLY A 52 6.45 21.87 -6.70
N ARG A 53 7.23 22.38 -5.74
CA ARG A 53 8.38 23.28 -5.97
C ARG A 53 9.69 22.52 -6.22
N LEU A 54 9.66 21.19 -6.19
CA LEU A 54 10.82 20.37 -6.51
C LEU A 54 11.30 20.72 -7.91
N ARG A 55 12.58 21.11 -8.01
CA ARG A 55 13.20 21.48 -9.28
C ARG A 55 13.65 20.22 -10.03
N ILE A 56 13.30 20.17 -11.30
CA ILE A 56 13.63 19.11 -12.24
C ILE A 56 14.53 19.72 -13.31
N ASP A 57 15.74 19.19 -13.43
CA ASP A 57 16.64 19.55 -14.52
C ASP A 57 16.07 19.08 -15.85
N LEU A 58 15.99 20.01 -16.81
CA LEU A 58 15.62 19.65 -18.16
C LEU A 58 16.81 18.95 -18.83
N PRO A 59 16.57 17.81 -19.53
CA PRO A 59 17.63 17.08 -20.20
C PRO A 59 18.36 17.99 -21.19
N SER A 60 19.69 18.01 -21.10
CA SER A 60 20.54 18.74 -22.04
C SER A 60 20.30 18.24 -23.46
N ASP A 61 20.29 19.15 -24.42
CA ASP A 61 20.45 18.76 -25.82
C ASP A 61 21.90 18.34 -26.10
N ASN A 62 22.17 17.76 -27.27
CA ASN A 62 23.46 17.25 -27.72
C ASN A 62 24.59 18.29 -27.73
N ASP A 63 24.28 19.57 -27.53
CA ASP A 63 25.22 20.70 -27.52
C ASP A 63 25.67 21.10 -26.10
N HIS A 64 25.49 20.20 -25.11
CA HIS A 64 25.88 20.37 -23.70
C HIS A 64 25.37 21.65 -23.01
N LYS A 65 24.32 22.28 -23.56
CA LYS A 65 23.63 23.40 -22.90
C LYS A 65 22.54 22.87 -22.00
N SER A 66 22.69 23.12 -20.69
CA SER A 66 21.60 22.97 -19.73
C SER A 66 20.40 23.79 -20.20
N ARG A 67 19.26 23.12 -20.34
CA ARG A 67 18.00 23.76 -20.78
C ARG A 67 17.28 24.46 -19.62
N GLY A 68 17.91 24.51 -18.44
CA GLY A 68 17.36 25.09 -17.23
C GLY A 68 16.63 24.06 -16.36
N GLN A 69 15.92 24.59 -15.37
CA GLN A 69 15.12 23.83 -14.41
C GLN A 69 13.66 24.25 -14.51
N ILE A 70 12.77 23.30 -14.27
CA ILE A 70 11.34 23.54 -14.09
C ILE A 70 10.88 23.00 -12.74
N GLU A 71 9.73 23.45 -12.25
CA GLU A 71 9.13 22.90 -11.03
C GLU A 71 8.23 21.71 -11.37
N LEU A 72 8.14 20.74 -10.45
CA LEU A 72 7.30 19.54 -10.64
C LEU A 72 5.84 19.89 -10.95
N ARG A 73 5.29 20.94 -10.33
CA ARG A 73 3.91 21.40 -10.57
C ARG A 73 3.62 21.86 -12.00
N GLU A 74 4.65 22.18 -12.78
CA GLU A 74 4.49 22.55 -14.20
C GLU A 74 4.23 21.32 -15.09
N VAL A 75 4.51 20.13 -14.58
CA VAL A 75 4.44 18.88 -15.35
C VAL A 75 3.60 17.80 -14.69
N ALA A 76 3.27 17.92 -13.40
CA ALA A 76 2.45 16.97 -12.67
C ALA A 76 1.47 17.68 -11.73
N GLU A 77 0.28 17.10 -11.60
CA GLU A 77 -0.68 17.48 -10.56
C GLU A 77 -0.37 16.68 -9.30
N ILE A 78 -0.36 17.37 -8.14
CA ILE A 78 -0.07 16.77 -6.84
C ILE A 78 -1.33 16.91 -6.00
N SER A 79 -1.86 15.78 -5.57
CA SER A 79 -3.04 15.72 -4.71
C SER A 79 -2.84 14.66 -3.64
N GLU A 80 -3.42 14.92 -2.47
CA GLU A 80 -3.51 13.92 -1.41
C GLU A 80 -4.62 12.93 -1.77
N GLY A 81 -4.28 11.65 -1.77
CA GLY A 81 -5.21 10.56 -2.02
C GLY A 81 -5.23 9.61 -0.84
N THR A 82 -6.40 9.02 -0.56
CA THR A 82 -6.47 7.87 0.33
C THR A 82 -6.34 6.61 -0.49
N GLY A 83 -5.50 5.68 -0.02
CA GLY A 83 -5.33 4.37 -0.61
C GLY A 83 -5.24 3.29 0.47
N PRO A 84 -5.46 2.02 0.12
CA PRO A 84 -5.25 0.93 1.06
C PRO A 84 -3.77 0.87 1.45
N ASN A 85 -3.47 0.85 2.76
CA ASN A 85 -2.11 0.66 3.27
C ASN A 85 -1.51 -0.70 2.83
N ALA A 86 -2.37 -1.71 2.65
CA ALA A 86 -2.00 -3.00 2.08
C ALA A 86 -3.14 -3.55 1.21
N VAL A 87 -2.80 -4.10 0.05
CA VAL A 87 -3.74 -4.85 -0.80
C VAL A 87 -3.45 -6.33 -0.65
N ASN A 88 -4.11 -6.96 0.32
CA ASN A 88 -4.03 -8.40 0.47
C ASN A 88 -4.83 -9.08 -0.64
N ARG A 89 -4.17 -9.99 -1.34
CA ARG A 89 -4.79 -10.78 -2.41
C ARG A 89 -4.70 -12.25 -2.08
N GLU A 90 -5.80 -12.94 -2.29
CA GLU A 90 -5.89 -14.38 -2.17
C GLU A 90 -6.65 -14.89 -3.41
N ASN A 91 -6.09 -15.86 -4.12
CA ASN A 91 -6.62 -16.34 -5.41
C ASN A 91 -6.91 -15.18 -6.40
N ALA A 92 -6.01 -14.20 -6.47
CA ALA A 92 -6.10 -12.96 -7.27
C ALA A 92 -7.21 -11.96 -6.87
N ARG A 93 -8.03 -12.26 -5.85
CA ARG A 93 -9.10 -11.38 -5.34
C ARG A 93 -8.63 -10.55 -4.16
N ARG A 94 -9.15 -9.33 -4.01
CA ARG A 94 -8.86 -8.51 -2.82
C ARG A 94 -9.59 -9.11 -1.62
N ARG A 95 -8.87 -9.29 -0.52
CA ARG A 95 -9.40 -9.82 0.73
C ARG A 95 -9.18 -8.82 1.87
N ILE A 96 -10.24 -8.51 2.58
CA ILE A 96 -10.19 -7.79 3.86
C ILE A 96 -10.38 -8.84 4.97
N VAL A 97 -9.51 -8.80 5.97
CA VAL A 97 -9.60 -9.70 7.13
C VAL A 97 -9.94 -8.87 8.35
N ILE A 98 -11.09 -9.16 8.95
CA ILE A 98 -11.49 -8.60 10.25
C ILE A 98 -11.19 -9.67 11.28
N ARG A 99 -10.23 -9.41 12.17
CA ARG A 99 -9.95 -10.31 13.30
C ARG A 99 -10.65 -9.79 14.53
N CYS A 100 -11.34 -10.67 15.24
CA CYS A 100 -11.96 -10.36 16.51
C CYS A 100 -11.68 -11.46 17.52
N ASN A 101 -11.54 -11.09 18.79
CA ASN A 101 -11.38 -12.02 19.89
C ASN A 101 -12.71 -12.13 20.65
N THR A 102 -13.02 -13.31 21.17
CA THR A 102 -14.29 -13.53 21.87
C THR A 102 -14.30 -13.03 23.32
N ASP A 103 -13.19 -12.52 23.86
CA ASP A 103 -13.09 -11.92 25.21
C ASP A 103 -13.94 -12.63 26.30
N GLY A 104 -13.64 -13.91 26.56
CA GLY A 104 -14.37 -14.72 27.54
C GLY A 104 -15.73 -15.27 27.07
N HIS A 105 -16.25 -14.84 25.93
CA HIS A 105 -17.42 -15.44 25.28
C HIS A 105 -17.06 -16.74 24.55
N ASP A 106 -18.05 -17.63 24.47
CA ASP A 106 -17.99 -18.86 23.70
C ASP A 106 -17.89 -18.58 22.19
N LEU A 107 -17.03 -19.34 21.51
CA LEU A 107 -16.71 -19.15 20.09
C LEU A 107 -17.92 -19.37 19.19
N ALA A 108 -18.70 -20.43 19.44
CA ALA A 108 -19.86 -20.75 18.62
C ALA A 108 -20.94 -19.67 18.78
N SER A 109 -21.17 -19.23 20.01
CA SER A 109 -22.11 -18.16 20.35
C SER A 109 -21.73 -16.83 19.69
N ALA A 110 -20.46 -16.46 19.73
CA ALA A 110 -19.96 -15.23 19.10
C ALA A 110 -20.12 -15.26 17.57
N VAL A 111 -19.81 -16.39 16.93
CA VAL A 111 -19.99 -16.56 15.48
C VAL A 111 -21.46 -16.43 15.08
N GLU A 112 -22.36 -17.04 15.86
CA GLU A 112 -23.80 -16.97 15.61
C GLU A 112 -24.34 -15.55 15.76
N GLU A 113 -23.90 -14.81 16.78
CA GLU A 113 -24.29 -13.41 16.95
C GLU A 113 -23.80 -12.52 15.80
N ILE A 114 -22.56 -12.74 15.32
CA ILE A 114 -22.02 -12.02 14.16
C ILE A 114 -22.86 -12.33 12.91
N LYS A 115 -23.21 -13.59 12.66
CA LYS A 115 -24.09 -13.98 11.53
C LYS A 115 -25.43 -13.24 11.60
N GLN A 116 -26.09 -13.28 12.75
CA GLN A 116 -27.40 -12.64 12.95
C GLN A 116 -27.33 -11.13 12.73
N LYS A 117 -26.26 -10.47 13.21
CA LYS A 117 -26.05 -9.03 13.01
C LYS A 117 -25.79 -8.68 11.54
N LEU A 118 -25.03 -9.50 10.81
CA LEU A 118 -24.79 -9.29 9.38
C LEU A 118 -26.06 -9.48 8.56
N ASP A 119 -26.87 -10.49 8.87
CA ASP A 119 -28.14 -10.75 8.18
C ASP A 119 -29.16 -9.62 8.40
N GLN A 120 -29.12 -8.95 9.56
CA GLN A 120 -29.98 -7.81 9.87
C GLN A 120 -29.53 -6.51 9.18
N GLN A 121 -28.27 -6.39 8.78
CA GLN A 121 -27.73 -5.22 8.08
C GLN A 121 -27.76 -5.45 6.56
N VAL A 122 -28.94 -5.29 5.96
CA VAL A 122 -29.32 -5.61 4.56
C VAL A 122 -28.60 -4.77 3.48
N MET A 123 -27.49 -4.07 3.78
CA MET A 123 -26.85 -3.13 2.85
C MET A 123 -25.38 -3.43 2.60
N TYR A 124 -25.05 -4.67 2.22
CA TYR A 124 -23.73 -4.97 1.70
C TYR A 124 -23.83 -5.50 0.27
N SER A 125 -23.38 -4.70 -0.71
CA SER A 125 -23.06 -5.19 -2.06
C SER A 125 -21.73 -5.99 -2.08
N LEU A 126 -21.21 -6.34 -0.89
CA LEU A 126 -19.96 -7.03 -0.65
C LEU A 126 -20.27 -8.46 -0.21
N ILE A 127 -19.49 -9.42 -0.71
CA ILE A 127 -19.60 -10.82 -0.27
C ILE A 127 -18.75 -10.98 0.99
N MET A 128 -19.39 -11.45 2.05
CA MET A 128 -18.78 -11.66 3.36
C MET A 128 -18.84 -13.13 3.75
N SER A 129 -17.76 -13.64 4.35
CA SER A 129 -17.74 -14.95 4.99
C SER A 129 -17.21 -14.82 6.43
N ILE A 130 -17.64 -15.74 7.29
CA ILE A 130 -17.14 -15.85 8.66
C ILE A 130 -16.40 -17.19 8.76
N ALA A 131 -15.20 -17.16 9.34
CA ALA A 131 -14.42 -18.32 9.67
C ALA A 131 -14.01 -18.27 11.14
N THR A 132 -13.92 -19.42 11.79
CA THR A 132 -13.41 -19.49 13.17
C THR A 132 -11.88 -19.52 13.19
N SER A 133 -11.27 -19.55 14.37
CA SER A 133 -9.83 -19.74 14.53
C SER A 133 -9.32 -21.11 14.09
N ASP A 134 -10.18 -22.05 13.70
CA ASP A 134 -9.74 -23.33 13.14
C ASP A 134 -9.05 -23.12 11.78
N PRO A 135 -7.73 -23.39 11.67
CA PRO A 135 -6.99 -23.20 10.43
C PRO A 135 -7.54 -24.02 9.26
N LEU A 136 -8.14 -25.19 9.52
CA LEU A 136 -8.73 -26.04 8.48
C LEU A 136 -10.01 -25.42 7.93
N GLU A 137 -10.84 -24.85 8.81
CA GLU A 137 -12.07 -24.17 8.42
C GLU A 137 -11.76 -22.90 7.62
N VAL A 138 -10.78 -22.11 8.06
CA VAL A 138 -10.24 -20.97 7.31
C VAL A 138 -9.74 -21.42 5.93
N GLN A 139 -9.07 -22.57 5.84
CA GLN A 139 -8.58 -23.13 4.57
C GLN A 139 -9.70 -23.58 3.64
N MET A 140 -10.75 -24.22 4.16
CA MET A 140 -11.92 -24.64 3.38
C MET A 140 -12.70 -23.44 2.85
N TYR A 141 -12.93 -22.43 3.68
CA TYR A 141 -13.62 -21.22 3.24
C TYR A 141 -12.86 -20.50 2.13
N LYS A 142 -11.52 -20.46 2.18
CA LYS A 142 -10.70 -19.89 1.09
C LYS A 142 -10.93 -20.56 -0.27
N GLN A 143 -11.27 -21.86 -0.28
CA GLN A 143 -11.54 -22.62 -1.50
C GLN A 143 -13.00 -22.54 -1.96
N ALA A 144 -13.93 -22.27 -1.04
CA ALA A 144 -15.36 -22.22 -1.30
C ALA A 144 -15.85 -20.87 -1.88
N ILE A 145 -14.99 -19.85 -2.00
CA ILE A 145 -15.39 -18.54 -2.52
C ILE A 145 -15.68 -18.63 -4.03
N PRO A 146 -16.93 -18.38 -4.47
CA PRO A 146 -17.33 -18.50 -5.87
C PRO A 146 -16.45 -17.67 -6.81
N PRO A 147 -16.12 -18.16 -8.02
CA PRO A 147 -15.25 -17.46 -8.96
C PRO A 147 -15.71 -16.04 -9.35
N ASP A 148 -17.02 -15.84 -9.31
CA ASP A 148 -17.77 -14.64 -9.65
C ASP A 148 -18.05 -13.71 -8.45
N ALA A 149 -17.60 -14.08 -7.24
CA ALA A 149 -17.71 -13.22 -6.08
C ALA A 149 -16.98 -11.88 -6.32
N GLY A 150 -17.67 -10.76 -6.05
CA GLY A 150 -17.26 -9.40 -6.39
C GLY A 150 -15.86 -8.97 -5.95
N ILE A 151 -15.47 -7.75 -6.35
CA ILE A 151 -14.09 -7.23 -6.36
C ILE A 151 -13.39 -7.29 -4.98
N VAL A 152 -14.14 -7.34 -3.87
CA VAL A 152 -13.62 -7.40 -2.51
C VAL A 152 -14.41 -8.42 -1.69
N HIS A 153 -13.69 -9.36 -1.07
CA HIS A 153 -14.22 -10.35 -0.14
C HIS A 153 -13.81 -10.01 1.29
N ILE A 154 -14.76 -10.03 2.23
CA ILE A 154 -14.48 -9.79 3.65
C ILE A 154 -14.54 -11.13 4.39
N THR A 155 -13.48 -11.45 5.13
CA THR A 155 -13.46 -12.60 6.04
C THR A 155 -13.40 -12.10 7.47
N VAL A 156 -14.35 -12.52 8.30
CA VAL A 156 -14.28 -12.34 9.75
C VAL A 156 -13.61 -13.58 10.35
N GLU A 157 -12.44 -13.44 10.94
CA GLU A 157 -11.73 -14.48 11.69
C GLU A 157 -12.00 -14.26 13.19
N VAL A 158 -12.72 -15.20 13.81
CA VAL A 158 -13.08 -15.14 15.23
C VAL A 158 -12.13 -16.03 16.03
N HIS A 159 -11.40 -15.45 16.98
CA HIS A 159 -10.44 -16.14 17.82
C HIS A 159 -10.90 -16.21 19.27
N GLN A 160 -10.72 -17.37 19.90
CA GLN A 160 -10.86 -17.48 21.35
C GLN A 160 -9.53 -17.13 22.01
N ASP A 161 -9.55 -16.17 22.93
CA ASP A 161 -8.35 -15.77 23.64
C ASP A 161 -7.91 -16.89 24.59
N ARG A 162 -6.67 -17.36 24.46
CA ARG A 162 -6.10 -18.41 25.32
C ARG A 162 -5.47 -17.86 26.60
N LEU A 163 -5.71 -16.59 26.92
CA LEU A 163 -5.20 -15.93 28.12
C LEU A 163 -6.12 -16.17 29.32
N ALA A 164 -6.06 -17.37 29.87
CA ALA A 164 -6.47 -17.64 31.24
C ALA A 164 -5.74 -18.88 31.79
N ARG A 165 -4.41 -18.78 31.96
CA ARG A 165 -3.66 -19.46 33.03
C ARG A 165 -2.44 -18.65 33.42
#